data_AF-A0A9N9RAU7-F1
#
_entry.id   AF-A0A9N9RAU7-F1
#
_cell.length_a   1.000
_cell.length_b   1.000
_cell.length_c   1.000
_cell.angle_alpha   90.00
_cell.angle_beta   90.00
_cell.angle_gamma   90.00
#
_symmetry.space_group_name_H-M   'P 1'
#
loop_
_entity.id
_entity.type
_entity.pdbx_description
1 polymer ?
#
loop_
_entity_poly.entity_id
_entity_poly.type
_entity_poly.pdbx_seq_one_letter_code
_entity_poly.pdbx_strand_id
1 'polypeptide(L)'
;MKYAYISFLYSLFIVINRVNKMFESKDTDHTKLCEELTNLIDMLFCEVTLPTNKVNIFNKNIRDILDQKCYLGFRFEKQIIEMREKGLLMQTKKLCGISA
;
A
#
# COMPACT_ATOMS: atom_id res chain seq x y z
N MET A 1 -15.15 -4.14 2.47
CA MET A 1 -14.54 -3.06 1.65
C MET A 1 -13.96 -1.94 2.50
N LYS A 2 -14.75 -1.14 3.25
CA LYS A 2 -14.24 -0.01 4.05
C LYS A 2 -13.15 -0.39 5.07
N TYR A 3 -13.35 -1.46 5.83
CA TYR A 3 -12.39 -1.91 6.85
C TYR A 3 -11.05 -2.40 6.26
N ALA A 4 -11.09 -3.14 5.16
CA ALA A 4 -9.89 -3.60 4.47
C ALA A 4 -9.10 -2.42 3.85
N TYR A 5 -9.81 -1.44 3.29
CA TYR A 5 -9.18 -0.22 2.79
C TYR A 5 -8.48 0.57 3.89
N ILE A 6 -9.15 0.75 5.03
CA ILE A 6 -8.56 1.43 6.18
C ILE A 6 -7.38 0.62 6.73
N SER A 7 -7.47 -0.71 6.80
CA SER A 7 -6.37 -1.56 7.29
C SER A 7 -5.13 -1.46 6.39
N PHE A 8 -5.32 -1.45 5.07
CA PHE A 8 -4.26 -1.24 4.11
C PHE A 8 -3.61 0.13 4.27
N LEU A 9 -4.42 1.20 4.30
CA LEU A 9 -3.91 2.56 4.49
C LEU A 9 -3.25 2.75 5.85
N TYR A 10 -3.72 2.08 6.89
CA TYR A 10 -3.17 2.20 8.24
C TYR A 10 -1.70 1.80 8.29
N SER A 11 -1.33 0.72 7.61
CA SER A 11 0.08 0.30 7.48
C SER A 11 0.94 1.37 6.79
N LEU A 12 0.43 2.02 5.75
CA LEU A 12 1.09 3.14 5.09
C LEU A 12 1.24 4.36 6.01
N PHE A 13 0.16 4.71 6.71
CA PHE A 13 0.12 5.86 7.61
C PHE A 13 1.11 5.72 8.77
N ILE A 14 1.33 4.52 9.30
CA ILE A 14 2.33 4.28 10.35
C ILE A 14 3.72 4.70 9.87
N VAL A 15 4.11 4.30 8.67
CA VAL A 15 5.46 4.56 8.15
C VAL A 15 5.62 6.02 7.75
N ILE A 16 4.61 6.62 7.11
CA ILE A 16 4.60 8.07 6.81
C ILE A 16 4.74 8.89 8.09
N ASN A 17 3.97 8.54 9.12
CA ASN A 17 4.04 9.25 10.40
C ASN A 17 5.40 9.09 11.09
N ARG A 18 6.04 7.92 10.97
CA ARG A 18 7.40 7.70 11.47
C ARG A 18 8.41 8.65 10.81
N VAL A 19 8.38 8.74 9.48
CA VAL A 19 9.28 9.63 8.72
C VAL A 19 8.98 11.10 9.03
N ASN A 20 7.71 11.50 9.13
CA ASN A 20 7.34 12.86 9.54
C ASN A 20 7.92 13.25 10.91
N LYS A 21 7.83 12.37 11.91
CA LYS A 21 8.44 12.63 13.22
C LYS A 21 9.95 12.83 13.14
N MET A 22 10.62 12.16 12.21
CA MET A 22 12.06 12.36 11.98
C MET A 22 12.35 13.72 11.32
N PHE A 23 11.48 14.22 10.44
CA PHE A 23 11.57 15.58 9.91
C PHE A 23 11.34 16.65 10.98
N GLU A 24 10.40 16.41 11.91
CA GLU A 24 10.07 17.34 12.99
C GLU A 24 11.14 17.38 14.10
N SER A 25 11.97 16.34 14.19
CA SER A 25 13.04 16.24 15.17
C SER A 25 14.21 17.16 14.81
N LYS A 26 14.67 17.95 15.79
CA LYS A 26 15.73 18.95 15.63
C LYS A 26 17.13 18.36 15.49
N ASP A 27 17.33 17.15 16.00
CA ASP A 27 18.64 16.48 16.08
C ASP A 27 18.74 15.27 15.14
N THR A 28 17.89 15.19 14.12
CA THR A 28 17.90 14.06 13.19
C THR A 28 19.09 14.15 12.25
N ASP A 29 19.90 13.09 12.22
CA ASP A 29 20.95 12.90 11.23
C ASP A 29 20.37 12.94 9.81
N HIS A 30 20.86 13.86 8.98
CA HIS A 30 20.38 14.07 7.61
C HIS A 30 20.57 12.85 6.70
N THR A 31 21.61 12.05 6.91
CA THR A 31 21.87 10.82 6.17
C THR A 31 20.83 9.77 6.52
N LYS A 32 20.56 9.61 7.82
CA LYS A 32 19.52 8.70 8.32
C LYS A 32 18.13 9.12 7.83
N LEU A 33 17.86 10.41 7.77
CA LEU A 33 16.60 10.93 7.22
C LEU A 33 16.45 10.61 5.73
N CYS A 34 17.53 10.75 4.95
CA CYS A 34 17.52 10.37 3.52
C CYS A 34 17.30 8.87 3.32
N GLU A 35 17.94 8.03 4.15
CA GLU A 35 17.75 6.58 4.13
C GLU A 35 16.29 6.21 4.43
N GLU A 36 15.71 6.81 5.46
CA GLU A 36 14.31 6.60 5.84
C GLU A 36 13.32 7.09 4.77
N LEU A 37 13.63 8.21 4.10
CA LEU A 37 12.83 8.70 2.97
C LEU A 37 12.89 7.73 1.79
N THR A 38 14.07 7.21 1.48
CA THR A 38 14.27 6.23 0.41
C THR A 38 13.48 4.95 0.71
N ASN A 39 13.58 4.45 1.94
CA ASN A 39 12.82 3.29 2.41
C ASN A 39 11.30 3.50 2.32
N LEU A 40 10.80 4.71 2.64
CA LEU A 40 9.38 5.04 2.49
C LEU A 40 8.95 4.99 1.03
N ILE A 41 9.75 5.56 0.12
CA ILE A 41 9.44 5.55 -1.32
C ILE A 41 9.44 4.11 -1.86
N ASP A 42 10.46 3.31 -1.53
CA ASP A 42 10.54 1.91 -1.96
C ASP A 42 9.36 1.08 -1.44
N MET A 43 8.92 1.33 -0.20
CA MET A 43 7.77 0.66 0.38
C MET A 43 6.47 1.04 -0.35
N LEU A 44 6.23 2.33 -0.58
CA LEU A 44 5.07 2.81 -1.35
C LEU A 44 5.03 2.20 -2.75
N PHE A 45 6.20 2.07 -3.37
CA PHE A 45 6.35 1.46 -4.67
C PHE A 45 5.95 -0.02 -4.67
N CYS A 46 6.40 -0.78 -3.66
CA CYS A 46 6.07 -2.19 -3.50
C CYS A 46 4.58 -2.43 -3.25
N GLU A 47 3.84 -1.46 -2.72
CA GLU A 47 2.39 -1.58 -2.49
C GLU A 47 1.59 -1.47 -3.80
N VAL A 48 2.05 -0.66 -4.77
CA VAL A 48 1.30 -0.36 -6.00
C VAL A 48 1.82 -1.06 -7.26
N THR A 49 2.94 -1.77 -7.17
CA THR A 49 3.58 -2.45 -8.31
C THR A 49 3.57 -3.98 -8.15
N LEU A 50 3.80 -4.69 -9.27
CA LEU A 50 3.91 -6.14 -9.26
C LEU A 50 5.20 -6.59 -8.55
N PRO A 51 5.17 -7.65 -7.71
CA PRO A 51 6.35 -8.13 -6.99
C PRO A 51 7.52 -8.57 -7.88
N THR A 52 7.24 -8.90 -9.14
CA THR A 52 8.24 -9.33 -10.14
C THR A 52 9.06 -8.16 -10.68
N ASN A 53 8.63 -6.92 -10.47
CA ASN A 53 9.29 -5.72 -10.97
C ASN A 53 10.13 -5.07 -9.85
N LYS A 54 11.42 -5.44 -9.76
CA LYS A 54 12.40 -4.63 -9.01
C LYS A 54 12.72 -3.39 -9.83
N VAL A 55 12.31 -2.22 -9.35
CA VAL A 55 12.54 -0.97 -10.08
C VAL A 55 13.38 -0.02 -9.27
N ASN A 56 14.38 0.53 -9.95
CA ASN A 56 15.10 1.69 -9.48
C ASN A 56 14.29 2.94 -9.86
N ILE A 57 13.73 3.61 -8.86
CA ILE A 57 12.92 4.83 -8.97
C ILE A 57 13.62 5.98 -9.71
N PHE A 58 14.95 5.96 -9.80
CA PHE A 58 15.73 6.98 -10.49
C PHE A 58 15.90 6.70 -12.00
N ASN A 59 15.58 5.49 -12.47
CA ASN A 59 15.89 5.06 -13.83
C ASN A 59 14.65 4.73 -14.69
N LYS A 60 13.47 4.57 -14.08
CA LYS A 60 12.26 4.16 -14.81
C LYS A 60 11.04 4.96 -14.37
N ASN A 61 10.14 5.24 -15.32
CA ASN A 61 8.86 5.86 -15.01
C ASN A 61 7.93 4.82 -14.35
N ILE A 62 7.40 5.15 -13.17
CA ILE A 62 6.49 4.29 -12.42
C ILE A 62 5.24 3.90 -13.24
N ARG A 63 4.83 4.74 -14.20
CA ARG A 63 3.67 4.47 -15.07
C ARG A 63 3.82 3.22 -15.91
N ASP A 64 5.05 2.84 -16.24
CA ASP A 64 5.32 1.72 -17.16
C ASP A 64 5.16 0.34 -16.50
N ILE A 65 5.02 0.31 -15.18
CA ILE A 65 5.01 -0.90 -14.35
C ILE A 65 3.84 -0.95 -13.37
N LEU A 66 3.02 0.11 -13.35
CA LEU A 66 1.79 0.14 -12.60
C LEU A 66 0.88 -0.97 -13.12
N ASP A 67 0.31 -1.75 -12.21
CA ASP A 67 -0.67 -2.76 -12.57
C ASP A 67 -1.96 -2.06 -13.03
N GLN A 68 -2.31 -2.22 -14.31
CA GLN A 68 -3.45 -1.57 -14.95
C GLN A 68 -4.80 -2.06 -14.42
N LYS A 69 -4.84 -3.18 -13.69
CA LYS A 69 -6.06 -3.73 -13.08
C LYS A 69 -6.15 -3.47 -11.58
N CYS A 70 -5.09 -2.92 -10.99
CA CYS A 70 -5.03 -2.72 -9.55
C CYS A 70 -5.98 -1.62 -9.11
N TYR A 71 -7.08 -1.99 -8.46
CA TYR A 71 -7.94 -0.99 -7.82
C TYR A 71 -7.18 -0.29 -6.68
N LEU A 72 -6.18 -0.94 -6.07
CA LEU A 72 -5.38 -0.42 -4.94
C LEU A 72 -3.99 -1.08 -4.76
N GLY A 73 -3.48 -1.82 -5.75
CA GLY A 73 -2.20 -2.53 -5.63
C GLY A 73 -2.35 -4.04 -5.36
N PHE A 74 -1.39 -4.84 -5.83
CA PHE A 74 -1.39 -6.31 -5.71
C PHE A 74 -1.49 -6.74 -4.24
N ARG A 75 -0.83 -6.00 -3.34
CA ARG A 75 -0.87 -6.28 -1.90
C ARG A 75 -2.24 -6.06 -1.28
N PHE A 76 -2.98 -5.03 -1.70
CA PHE A 76 -4.36 -4.83 -1.26
C PHE A 76 -5.25 -6.00 -1.68
N GLU A 77 -5.14 -6.43 -2.94
CA GLU A 77 -5.92 -7.57 -3.45
C GLU A 77 -5.60 -8.86 -2.68
N LYS A 78 -4.32 -9.11 -2.42
CA LYS A 78 -3.88 -10.23 -1.58
C LYS A 78 -4.43 -10.13 -0.16
N GLN A 79 -4.39 -8.96 0.46
CA GLN A 79 -4.92 -8.74 1.80
C GLN A 79 -6.44 -9.01 1.86
N ILE A 80 -7.19 -8.64 0.82
CA ILE A 80 -8.62 -8.97 0.71
C ILE A 80 -8.84 -10.48 0.64
N ILE A 81 -8.02 -11.21 -0.14
CA ILE A 81 -8.09 -12.66 -0.25
C ILE A 81 -7.80 -13.31 1.11
N GLU A 82 -6.72 -12.92 1.79
CA GLU A 82 -6.35 -13.43 3.11
C GLU A 82 -7.43 -13.14 4.17
N MET A 83 -8.02 -11.94 4.16
CA MET A 83 -9.10 -11.59 5.09
C MET A 83 -10.39 -12.39 4.80
N ARG A 84 -10.64 -12.74 3.53
CA ARG A 84 -11.76 -13.61 3.15
C ARG A 84 -11.54 -15.04 3.64
N GLU A 85 -10.33 -15.58 3.48
CA GLU A 85 -9.95 -16.91 3.98
C GLU A 85 -10.06 -17.00 5.51
N LYS A 86 -9.71 -15.92 6.22
CA LYS A 86 -9.84 -15.84 7.69
C LYS A 86 -11.27 -15.54 8.18
N GLY A 87 -12.25 -15.42 7.29
CA GLY A 87 -13.64 -15.09 7.64
C GLY A 87 -13.86 -13.67 8.18
N LEU A 88 -12.86 -12.79 8.05
CA LEU A 88 -12.87 -11.41 8.56
C LEU A 88 -13.65 -10.45 7.66
N LEU A 89 -14.01 -10.88 6.45
CA LEU A 89 -14.94 -10.18 5.56
C LEU A 89 -16.28 -10.91 5.60
N MET A 90 -17.27 -10.34 6.28
CA MET A 90 -18.66 -10.79 6.13
C MET A 90 -19.04 -10.72 4.65
N GLN A 91 -19.54 -11.84 4.12
CA GLN A 91 -20.13 -11.89 2.79
C GLN A 91 -21.23 -10.82 2.74
N THR A 92 -21.03 -9.77 1.96
CA THR A 92 -22.17 -9.00 1.45
C THR A 92 -22.97 -9.98 0.61
N LYS A 93 -24.01 -10.57 1.22
CA LYS A 93 -25.02 -11.33 0.50
C LYS A 93 -25.40 -10.53 -0.74
N LYS A 94 -25.39 -11.23 -1.87
CA LYS A 94 -25.95 -10.87 -3.16
C LYS A 94 -27.18 -9.95 -2.99
N LEU A 95 -27.00 -8.64 -3.09
CA LEU A 95 -28.07 -7.70 -3.44
C LEU A 95 -28.21 -7.77 -4.96
N CYS A 96 -28.69 -8.93 -5.43
CA CYS A 96 -29.30 -9.05 -6.74
C CYS A 96 -30.46 -10.04 -6.59
N GLY A 97 -31.39 -9.65 -5.71
CA GLY A 97 -32.80 -9.97 -5.90
C GLY A 97 -33.40 -8.77 -6.62
N ILE A 98 -33.44 -8.83 -7.94
CA ILE A 98 -34.50 -8.19 -8.72
C ILE A 98 -34.94 -9.26 -9.71
N SER A 99 -36.05 -9.88 -9.36
CA SER A 99 -36.93 -10.58 -10.29
C SER A 99 -37.48 -9.57 -11.29
N ALA A 100 -37.40 -9.90 -12.57
CA ALA A 100 -38.40 -9.59 -13.58
C ALA A 100 -38.37 -10.72 -14.62
#